data_AF-A0A838QUG9-F1
#
_entry.id   AF-A0A838QUG9-F1
#
_cell.length_a   1.000
_cell.length_b   1.000
_cell.length_c   1.000
_cell.angle_alpha   90.00
_cell.angle_beta   90.00
_cell.angle_gamma   90.00
#
_symmetry.space_group_name_H-M   'P 1'
#
loop_
_entity.id
_entity.type
_entity.pdbx_description
1 polymer ?
#
loop_
_entity_poly.entity_id
_entity_poly.type
_entity_poly.pdbx_seq_one_letter_code
_entity_poly.pdbx_strand_id
1 'polypeptide(L)'
;MRTRLEDYQLDLIGEVAAISESALCAVFGRQGRTLRARAQGIDPRPVLPPERRSEFHVTHTLTTDTNDLGILFPLLRLMSERLGRGLRRRGLTAGRLGIQTTYADYAAGSRTVPLRAAMLDAELWDAARRAFVLANTKRLAVRTVALTLDRLMETEAQLELWGGGKAVQRYGGTAVVEDLTHTTLQNAVDRIRARYGAAALKGGPLASHRQPPTAQEDPTALPPYRRNASLHQTTTILPNVALPSMTRCASAS
;
A
#
# COMPACT_ATOMS: atom_id res chain seq x y z
N MET A 1 -1.07 -15.95 27.43
CA MET A 1 -2.02 -17.02 27.83
C MET A 1 -1.29 -18.34 28.00
N ARG A 2 -0.62 -18.84 26.95
CA ARG A 2 0.20 -20.07 27.00
C ARG A 2 1.22 -20.08 28.15
N THR A 3 2.08 -19.07 28.23
CA THR A 3 3.08 -18.94 29.30
C THR A 3 2.46 -18.98 30.70
N ARG A 4 1.29 -18.35 30.88
CA ARG A 4 0.60 -18.43 32.17
C ARG A 4 0.06 -19.82 32.47
N LEU A 5 -0.40 -20.60 31.49
CA LEU A 5 -0.82 -21.98 31.75
C LEU A 5 0.38 -22.85 32.15
N GLU A 6 1.53 -22.64 31.52
CA GLU A 6 2.80 -23.29 31.84
C GLU A 6 3.26 -22.93 33.28
N ASP A 7 3.14 -21.66 33.68
CA ASP A 7 3.46 -21.20 35.05
C ASP A 7 2.62 -21.93 36.14
N TYR A 8 1.41 -22.38 35.79
CA TYR A 8 0.50 -23.13 36.68
C TYR A 8 0.48 -24.63 36.40
N GLN A 9 1.37 -25.15 35.55
CA GLN A 9 1.47 -26.57 35.19
C GLN A 9 0.14 -27.16 34.68
N LEU A 10 -0.60 -26.37 33.88
CA LEU A 10 -1.85 -26.81 33.26
C LEU A 10 -1.60 -27.23 31.82
N ASP A 11 -1.32 -28.52 31.63
CA ASP A 11 -0.96 -29.11 30.34
C ASP A 11 -2.17 -29.75 29.65
N LEU A 12 -3.16 -30.21 30.43
CA LEU A 12 -4.33 -30.93 29.93
C LEU A 12 -5.60 -30.11 30.05
N ILE A 13 -6.47 -30.23 29.04
CA ILE A 13 -7.77 -29.55 29.04
C ILE A 13 -8.67 -29.97 30.22
N GLY A 14 -8.53 -31.23 30.69
CA GLY A 14 -9.26 -31.75 31.84
C GLY A 14 -8.89 -31.07 33.16
N GLU A 15 -7.62 -30.67 33.32
CA GLU A 15 -7.14 -29.95 34.51
C GLU A 15 -7.80 -28.58 34.59
N VAL A 16 -7.84 -27.88 33.45
CA VAL A 16 -8.52 -26.59 33.32
C VAL A 16 -10.02 -26.72 33.59
N ALA A 17 -10.66 -27.80 33.12
CA ALA A 17 -12.09 -28.03 33.33
C ALA A 17 -12.45 -28.32 34.79
N ALA A 18 -11.51 -28.88 35.57
CA ALA A 18 -11.68 -29.20 36.98
C ALA A 18 -11.56 -27.96 37.91
N ILE A 19 -10.93 -26.88 37.44
CA ILE A 19 -10.75 -25.66 38.24
C ILE A 19 -12.05 -24.84 38.26
N SER A 20 -12.35 -24.22 39.41
CA SER A 20 -13.50 -23.34 39.57
C SER A 20 -13.36 -22.08 38.70
N GLU A 21 -14.49 -21.53 38.25
CA GLU A 21 -14.48 -20.31 37.45
C GLU A 21 -13.83 -19.14 38.19
N SER A 22 -14.09 -19.01 39.50
CA SER A 22 -13.52 -17.95 40.34
C SER A 22 -11.99 -18.02 40.41
N ALA A 23 -11.42 -19.22 40.57
CA ALA A 23 -9.97 -19.41 40.60
C ALA A 23 -9.32 -19.10 39.23
N LEU A 24 -9.93 -19.56 38.13
CA LEU A 24 -9.46 -19.21 36.78
C LEU A 24 -9.58 -17.71 36.50
N CYS A 25 -10.65 -17.05 36.98
CA CYS A 25 -10.81 -15.62 36.80
C CYS A 25 -9.82 -14.79 37.63
N ALA A 26 -9.41 -15.27 38.81
CA ALA A 26 -8.39 -14.61 39.62
C ALA A 26 -7.03 -14.54 38.88
N VAL A 27 -6.68 -15.59 38.13
CA VAL A 27 -5.39 -15.71 37.43
C VAL A 27 -5.44 -15.12 36.00
N PHE A 28 -6.51 -15.43 35.26
CA PHE A 28 -6.64 -15.12 33.83
C PHE A 28 -7.60 -13.96 33.54
N GLY A 29 -8.18 -13.34 34.57
CA GLY A 29 -9.19 -12.30 34.43
C GLY A 29 -10.44 -12.81 33.71
N ARG A 30 -11.09 -11.93 32.93
CA ARG A 30 -12.28 -12.27 32.13
C ARG A 30 -12.08 -13.47 31.19
N GLN A 31 -10.84 -13.74 30.78
CA GLN A 31 -10.52 -14.87 29.92
C GLN A 31 -10.62 -16.22 30.65
N GLY A 32 -10.55 -16.24 31.99
CA GLY A 32 -10.71 -17.47 32.79
C GLY A 32 -12.07 -18.12 32.61
N ARG A 33 -13.14 -17.32 32.58
CA ARG A 33 -14.51 -17.80 32.27
C ARG A 33 -14.59 -18.47 30.91
N THR A 34 -14.05 -17.81 29.88
CA THR A 34 -14.03 -18.34 28.51
C THR A 34 -13.19 -19.61 28.41
N LEU A 35 -12.05 -19.63 29.11
CA LEU A 35 -11.14 -20.78 29.15
C LEU A 35 -11.83 -22.00 29.77
N ARG A 36 -12.51 -21.84 30.92
CA ARG A 36 -13.28 -22.91 31.57
C ARG A 36 -14.40 -23.45 30.69
N ALA A 37 -15.20 -22.54 30.11
CA ALA A 37 -16.30 -22.92 29.21
C ALA A 37 -15.78 -23.76 28.03
N ARG A 38 -14.68 -23.32 27.40
CA ARG A 38 -14.03 -24.06 26.31
C ARG A 38 -13.45 -25.41 26.76
N ALA A 39 -12.87 -25.47 27.95
CA ALA A 39 -12.36 -26.72 28.52
C ALA A 39 -13.47 -27.75 28.76
N GLN A 40 -14.71 -27.29 28.95
CA GLN A 40 -15.91 -28.10 29.10
C GLN A 40 -16.67 -28.31 27.77
N GLY A 41 -16.09 -27.90 26.63
CA GLY A 41 -16.73 -28.01 25.32
C GLY A 41 -17.88 -27.03 25.08
N ILE A 42 -18.02 -26.01 25.93
CA ILE A 42 -19.08 -24.99 25.82
C ILE A 42 -18.54 -23.81 24.99
N ASP A 43 -19.08 -23.65 23.78
CA ASP A 43 -18.85 -22.49 22.93
C ASP A 43 -20.18 -21.99 22.35
N PRO A 44 -20.79 -20.93 22.92
CA PRO A 44 -22.10 -20.44 22.50
C PRO A 44 -22.05 -19.56 21.23
N ARG A 45 -20.88 -19.43 20.58
CA ARG A 45 -20.74 -18.56 19.40
C ARG A 45 -21.62 -19.10 18.26
N PRO A 46 -22.51 -18.27 17.69
CA PRO A 46 -23.33 -18.70 16.56
C PRO A 46 -22.45 -18.92 15.32
N VAL A 47 -22.92 -19.76 14.41
CA VAL A 47 -22.36 -19.83 13.06
C VAL A 47 -22.72 -18.53 12.35
N LEU A 48 -21.71 -17.70 12.10
CA LEU A 48 -21.88 -16.46 11.35
C LEU A 48 -21.75 -16.74 9.84
N PRO A 49 -22.55 -16.06 8.99
CA PRO A 49 -22.32 -16.08 7.56
C PRO A 49 -20.91 -15.53 7.25
N PRO A 50 -20.28 -15.92 6.13
CA PRO A 50 -18.97 -15.44 5.77
C PRO A 50 -18.95 -13.92 5.72
N GLU A 51 -18.15 -13.30 6.60
CA GLU A 51 -18.02 -11.86 6.68
C GLU A 51 -17.44 -11.31 5.37
N ARG A 52 -18.06 -10.25 4.82
CA ARG A 52 -17.42 -9.51 3.72
C ARG A 52 -16.10 -8.99 4.27
N ARG A 53 -14.99 -9.32 3.58
CA ARG A 53 -13.65 -8.85 3.98
C ARG A 53 -13.71 -7.34 4.27
N SER A 54 -13.48 -6.99 5.53
CA SER A 54 -13.47 -5.61 6.02
C SER A 54 -12.26 -4.82 5.54
N GLU A 55 -11.24 -5.53 5.05
CA GLU A 55 -9.98 -4.96 4.59
C GLU A 55 -9.33 -5.77 3.46
N PHE A 56 -8.45 -5.10 2.73
CA PHE A 56 -7.48 -5.70 1.81
C PHE A 56 -6.08 -5.50 2.34
N HIS A 57 -5.31 -6.57 2.44
CA HIS A 57 -3.98 -6.52 3.03
C HIS A 57 -2.96 -7.26 2.15
N VAL A 58 -1.76 -6.70 2.05
CA VAL A 58 -0.60 -7.31 1.40
C VAL A 58 0.62 -7.07 2.28
N THR A 59 1.34 -8.14 2.60
CA THR A 59 2.63 -8.10 3.29
C THR A 59 3.73 -8.59 2.36
N HIS A 60 4.89 -7.95 2.45
CA HIS A 60 6.11 -8.39 1.81
C HIS A 60 7.27 -8.38 2.81
N THR A 61 7.92 -9.52 2.97
CA THR A 61 9.18 -9.67 3.70
C THR A 61 10.31 -9.60 2.68
N LEU A 62 11.25 -8.69 2.89
CA LEU A 62 12.40 -8.50 2.01
C LEU A 62 13.37 -9.67 2.14
N THR A 63 14.03 -10.02 1.04
CA THR A 63 15.10 -11.04 1.04
C THR A 63 16.34 -10.57 1.77
N THR A 64 16.58 -9.26 1.75
CA THR A 64 17.69 -8.60 2.45
C THR A 64 17.14 -7.32 3.06
N ASP A 65 17.30 -7.18 4.37
CA ASP A 65 16.86 -5.97 5.09
C ASP A 65 17.57 -4.75 4.48
N THR A 66 16.81 -3.72 4.09
CA THR A 66 17.37 -2.52 3.45
C THR A 66 16.68 -1.24 3.91
N ASN A 67 17.42 -0.13 3.93
CA ASN A 67 16.88 1.22 4.10
C ASN A 67 16.88 2.02 2.79
N ASP A 68 17.23 1.38 1.67
CA ASP A 68 17.30 2.03 0.36
C ASP A 68 15.89 2.33 -0.17
N LEU A 69 15.56 3.63 -0.26
CA LEU A 69 14.30 4.11 -0.81
C LEU A 69 14.13 3.76 -2.29
N GLY A 70 15.23 3.58 -3.04
CA GLY A 70 15.23 3.12 -4.42
C GLY A 70 14.67 1.71 -4.59
N ILE A 71 14.71 0.87 -3.54
CA ILE A 71 14.12 -0.47 -3.51
C ILE A 71 12.73 -0.42 -2.88
N LEU A 72 12.58 0.30 -1.76
CA LEU A 72 11.35 0.32 -0.97
C LEU A 72 10.20 1.02 -1.69
N PHE A 73 10.46 2.12 -2.41
CA PHE A 73 9.41 2.84 -3.14
C PHE A 73 8.83 2.06 -4.31
N PRO A 74 9.62 1.43 -5.20
CA PRO A 74 9.08 0.54 -6.22
C PRO A 74 8.30 -0.64 -5.64
N LEU A 75 8.76 -1.23 -4.53
CA LEU A 75 8.04 -2.30 -3.85
C LEU A 75 6.67 -1.84 -3.34
N LEU A 76 6.63 -0.71 -2.64
CA LEU A 76 5.39 -0.11 -2.14
C LEU A 76 4.43 0.25 -3.28
N ARG A 77 4.95 0.76 -4.40
CA ARG A 77 4.16 1.00 -5.61
C ARG A 77 3.54 -0.29 -6.14
N LEU A 78 4.32 -1.37 -6.25
CA LEU A 78 3.81 -2.66 -6.69
C LEU A 78 2.72 -3.20 -5.75
N MET A 79 2.91 -3.08 -4.44
CA MET A 79 1.94 -3.53 -3.44
C MET A 79 0.63 -2.70 -3.50
N SER A 80 0.74 -1.38 -3.65
CA SER A 80 -0.43 -0.49 -3.79
C SER A 80 -1.20 -0.73 -5.09
N GLU A 81 -0.52 -0.95 -6.23
CA GLU A 81 -1.16 -1.37 -7.50
C GLU A 81 -1.90 -2.70 -7.35
N ARG A 82 -1.32 -3.67 -6.62
CA ARG A 82 -1.95 -4.96 -6.35
C ARG A 82 -3.23 -4.80 -5.51
N LEU A 83 -3.19 -3.95 -4.50
CA LEU A 83 -4.35 -3.65 -3.66
C LEU A 83 -5.43 -2.90 -4.44
N GLY A 84 -5.05 -1.87 -5.21
CA GLY A 84 -5.95 -1.11 -6.07
C GLY A 84 -6.67 -1.98 -7.10
N ARG A 85 -5.95 -2.89 -7.76
CA ARG A 85 -6.58 -3.87 -8.66
C ARG A 85 -7.57 -4.77 -7.92
N GLY A 86 -7.26 -5.15 -6.68
CA GLY A 86 -8.16 -5.92 -5.82
C GLY A 86 -9.47 -5.19 -5.52
N LEU A 87 -9.38 -3.89 -5.19
CA LEU A 87 -10.54 -3.02 -4.97
C LEU A 87 -11.39 -2.88 -6.24
N ARG A 88 -10.78 -2.52 -7.36
CA ARG A 88 -11.48 -2.31 -8.64
C ARG A 88 -12.18 -3.56 -9.14
N ARG A 89 -11.57 -4.74 -8.98
CA ARG A 89 -12.21 -6.04 -9.32
C ARG A 89 -13.46 -6.33 -8.50
N ARG A 90 -13.58 -5.76 -7.30
CA ARG A 90 -14.75 -5.93 -6.44
C ARG A 90 -15.72 -4.75 -6.47
N GLY A 91 -15.44 -3.72 -7.29
CA GLY A 91 -16.24 -2.50 -7.30
C GLY A 91 -16.23 -1.78 -5.94
N LEU A 92 -15.06 -1.75 -5.29
CA LEU A 92 -14.89 -1.12 -3.98
C LEU A 92 -13.91 0.05 -4.05
N THR A 93 -14.02 0.97 -3.09
CA THR A 93 -13.02 1.98 -2.75
C THR A 93 -12.59 1.85 -1.30
N ALA A 94 -11.45 2.44 -0.95
CA ALA A 94 -10.95 2.47 0.42
C ALA A 94 -10.98 3.88 1.03
N GLY A 95 -11.39 3.96 2.30
CA GLY A 95 -11.38 5.19 3.09
C GLY A 95 -10.13 5.38 3.94
N ARG A 96 -9.25 4.38 4.04
CA ARG A 96 -7.97 4.50 4.76
C ARG A 96 -6.92 3.58 4.18
N LEU A 97 -5.68 4.03 4.23
CA LEU A 97 -4.50 3.21 3.98
C LEU A 97 -3.65 3.17 5.24
N GLY A 98 -3.36 1.97 5.72
CA GLY A 98 -2.39 1.69 6.76
C GLY A 98 -1.10 1.12 6.19
N ILE A 99 0.01 1.48 6.80
CA ILE A 99 1.30 0.82 6.61
C ILE A 99 1.84 0.34 7.94
N GLN A 100 2.43 -0.85 7.93
CA GLN A 100 3.22 -1.38 9.02
C GLN A 100 4.60 -1.74 8.48
N THR A 101 5.65 -1.28 9.15
CA THR A 101 7.03 -1.60 8.84
C THR A 101 7.64 -2.33 10.02
N THR A 102 8.40 -3.39 9.75
CA THR A 102 9.22 -4.06 10.76
C THR A 102 10.68 -3.88 10.37
N TYR A 103 11.50 -3.44 11.32
CA TYR A 103 12.93 -3.21 11.12
C TYR A 103 13.74 -4.48 11.43
N ALA A 104 15.03 -4.47 11.10
CA ALA A 104 15.96 -5.58 11.36
C ALA A 104 16.10 -5.92 12.86
N ASP A 105 15.86 -4.95 13.75
CA ASP A 105 15.81 -5.13 15.22
C ASP A 105 14.46 -5.70 15.71
N TYR A 106 13.57 -6.10 14.79
CA TYR A 106 12.19 -6.53 15.03
C TYR A 106 11.27 -5.47 15.64
N ALA A 107 11.71 -4.22 15.80
CA ALA A 107 10.81 -3.15 16.17
C ALA A 107 9.83 -2.88 15.02
N ALA A 108 8.62 -2.44 15.36
CA ALA A 108 7.59 -2.12 14.37
C ALA A 108 7.25 -0.62 14.38
N GLY A 109 7.09 -0.04 13.19
CA GLY A 109 6.48 1.26 12.95
C GLY A 109 5.13 1.07 12.27
N SER A 110 4.14 1.90 12.61
CA SER A 110 2.82 1.85 11.96
C SER A 110 2.25 3.25 11.81
N ARG A 111 1.65 3.52 10.64
CA ARG A 111 0.90 4.76 10.37
C ARG A 111 -0.28 4.48 9.48
N THR A 112 -1.29 5.32 9.63
CA THR A 112 -2.49 5.31 8.79
C THR A 112 -2.73 6.69 8.21
N VAL A 113 -3.12 6.74 6.95
CA VAL A 113 -3.47 7.96 6.21
C VAL A 113 -4.92 7.83 5.74
N PRO A 114 -5.78 8.85 5.97
CA PRO A 114 -7.14 8.84 5.44
C PRO A 114 -7.13 8.96 3.92
N LEU A 115 -8.10 8.31 3.27
CA LEU A 115 -8.34 8.38 1.84
C LEU A 115 -9.74 8.91 1.58
N ARG A 116 -9.91 9.62 0.47
CA ARG A 116 -11.21 10.07 -0.04
C ARG A 116 -11.74 9.06 -1.03
N ALA A 117 -12.14 7.88 -0.54
CA ALA A 117 -12.67 6.80 -1.38
C ALA A 117 -11.74 6.44 -2.55
N ALA A 118 -10.47 6.15 -2.26
CA ALA A 118 -9.49 5.92 -3.31
C ALA A 118 -9.59 4.49 -3.87
N MET A 119 -9.46 4.38 -5.19
CA MET A 119 -9.27 3.10 -5.88
C MET A 119 -8.24 3.14 -6.99
N LEU A 120 -7.72 4.32 -7.36
CA LEU A 120 -6.73 4.47 -8.43
C LEU A 120 -5.31 4.19 -7.93
N ASP A 121 -4.46 3.66 -8.82
CA ASP A 121 -3.09 3.29 -8.47
C ASP A 121 -2.26 4.51 -8.02
N ALA A 122 -2.45 5.67 -8.65
CA ALA A 122 -1.74 6.90 -8.32
C ALA A 122 -2.07 7.41 -6.91
N GLU A 123 -3.34 7.38 -6.52
CA GLU A 123 -3.81 7.84 -5.21
C GLU A 123 -3.32 6.93 -4.08
N LEU A 124 -3.42 5.61 -4.30
CA LEU A 124 -2.98 4.62 -3.34
C LEU A 124 -1.46 4.64 -3.18
N TRP A 125 -0.72 4.82 -4.28
CA TRP A 125 0.73 4.99 -4.25
C TRP A 125 1.12 6.23 -3.44
N ASP A 126 0.52 7.37 -3.73
CA ASP A 126 0.83 8.63 -3.06
C ASP A 126 0.53 8.56 -1.55
N ALA A 127 -0.60 7.95 -1.18
CA ALA A 127 -0.93 7.67 0.21
C ALA A 127 0.04 6.69 0.89
N ALA A 128 0.42 5.60 0.22
CA ALA A 128 1.39 4.64 0.75
C ALA A 128 2.76 5.28 0.98
N ARG A 129 3.22 6.11 0.04
CA ARG A 129 4.47 6.87 0.17
C ARG A 129 4.44 7.81 1.38
N ARG A 130 3.36 8.59 1.55
CA ARG A 130 3.19 9.46 2.72
C ARG A 130 3.17 8.67 4.02
N ALA A 131 2.38 7.60 4.07
CA ALA A 131 2.29 6.75 5.25
C ALA A 131 3.66 6.15 5.62
N PHE A 132 4.42 5.70 4.62
CA PHE A 132 5.76 5.15 4.81
C PHE A 132 6.73 6.19 5.39
N VAL A 133 6.79 7.39 4.82
CA VAL A 133 7.66 8.46 5.34
C VAL A 133 7.35 8.78 6.81
N LEU A 134 6.06 8.77 7.18
CA LEU A 134 5.64 9.00 8.56
C LEU A 134 5.91 7.82 9.51
N ALA A 135 5.93 6.59 9.00
CA ALA A 135 6.15 5.37 9.78
C ALA A 135 7.64 5.03 9.93
N ASN A 136 8.43 5.35 8.91
CA ASN A 136 9.84 5.06 8.80
C ASN A 136 10.70 6.14 9.50
N THR A 137 10.54 6.24 10.82
CA THR A 137 11.27 7.24 11.63
C THR A 137 12.66 6.77 12.04
N LYS A 138 12.89 5.46 12.10
CA LYS A 138 14.19 4.90 12.44
C LYS A 138 15.08 4.82 11.20
N ARG A 139 16.39 5.11 11.37
CA ARG A 139 17.41 4.89 10.33
C ARG A 139 17.89 3.44 10.28
N LEU A 140 17.02 2.50 10.59
CA LEU A 140 17.31 1.06 10.54
C LEU A 140 16.81 0.46 9.24
N ALA A 141 17.46 -0.63 8.82
CA ALA A 141 17.02 -1.40 7.67
C ALA A 141 15.62 -1.99 7.91
N VAL A 142 14.76 -1.91 6.89
CA VAL A 142 13.41 -2.46 6.89
C VAL A 142 13.47 -3.92 6.43
N ARG A 143 12.84 -4.80 7.21
CA ARG A 143 12.70 -6.23 6.95
C ARG A 143 11.37 -6.60 6.32
N THR A 144 10.30 -6.01 6.83
CA THR A 144 8.94 -6.33 6.37
C THR A 144 8.15 -5.05 6.18
N VAL A 145 7.36 -5.01 5.11
CA VAL A 145 6.40 -3.94 4.85
C VAL A 145 5.04 -4.54 4.57
N ALA A 146 4.03 -3.97 5.22
CA ALA A 146 2.65 -4.39 5.16
C ALA A 146 1.78 -3.19 4.79
N LEU A 147 0.90 -3.34 3.80
CA LEU A 147 -0.11 -2.36 3.43
C LEU A 147 -1.50 -2.93 3.70
N THR A 148 -2.36 -2.11 4.30
CA THR A 148 -3.75 -2.45 4.59
C THR A 148 -4.66 -1.35 4.08
N LEU A 149 -5.72 -1.71 3.36
CA LEU A 149 -6.81 -0.84 2.97
C LEU A 149 -8.06 -1.24 3.74
N ASP A 150 -8.68 -0.28 4.42
CA ASP A 150 -9.89 -0.51 5.21
C ASP A 150 -10.92 0.61 4.96
N ARG A 151 -12.03 0.58 5.71
CA ARG A 151 -13.21 1.44 5.49
C ARG A 151 -13.66 1.35 4.04
N LEU A 152 -13.90 0.11 3.62
CA LEU A 152 -14.27 -0.20 2.24
C LEU A 152 -15.71 0.27 1.98
N MET A 153 -15.90 0.92 0.84
CA MET A 153 -17.21 1.41 0.38
C MET A 153 -17.47 0.86 -1.03
N GLU A 154 -18.74 0.61 -1.36
CA GLU A 154 -19.12 0.23 -2.72
C GLU A 154 -19.01 1.44 -3.66
N THR A 155 -18.58 1.16 -4.89
CA THR A 155 -18.42 2.16 -5.93
C THR A 155 -19.71 2.26 -6.75
N GLU A 156 -20.55 3.25 -6.47
CA GLU A 156 -21.70 3.59 -7.33
C GLU A 156 -21.25 4.57 -8.42
N ALA A 157 -20.94 4.06 -9.60
CA ALA A 157 -20.63 4.87 -10.78
C ALA A 157 -21.93 5.33 -11.44
N GLN A 158 -22.35 6.58 -11.25
CA GLN A 158 -23.36 7.18 -12.10
C GLN A 158 -22.65 7.89 -13.26
N LEU A 159 -22.76 7.33 -14.47
CA LEU A 159 -22.31 8.00 -15.68
C LEU A 159 -23.19 9.22 -15.92
N GLU A 160 -22.58 10.39 -16.13
CA GLU A 160 -23.34 11.55 -16.58
C GLU A 160 -23.91 11.25 -17.97
N LEU A 161 -25.23 11.37 -18.09
CA LEU A 161 -25.96 11.14 -19.33
C LEU A 161 -25.55 12.13 -20.43
N TRP A 162 -24.98 13.27 -20.06
CA TRP A 162 -24.64 14.39 -20.94
C TRP A 162 -23.12 14.58 -21.05
N GLY A 163 -22.41 13.58 -21.57
CA GLY A 163 -21.20 13.74 -22.41
C GLY A 163 -20.02 14.61 -21.93
N GLY A 164 -19.99 15.10 -20.70
CA GLY A 164 -19.00 16.07 -20.23
C GLY A 164 -17.66 15.47 -19.80
N GLY A 165 -17.47 14.16 -19.92
CA GLY A 165 -16.24 13.48 -19.52
C GLY A 165 -15.99 13.48 -18.00
N LYS A 166 -17.00 13.77 -17.19
CA LYS A 166 -16.96 13.69 -15.72
C LYS A 166 -17.97 12.66 -15.25
N ALA A 167 -17.55 11.76 -14.36
CA ALA A 167 -18.47 10.87 -13.67
C ALA A 167 -18.65 11.41 -12.26
N VAL A 168 -19.90 11.49 -11.84
CA VAL A 168 -20.23 11.73 -10.45
C VAL A 168 -20.21 10.37 -9.77
N GLN A 169 -19.11 10.08 -9.08
CA GLN A 169 -19.04 8.89 -8.26
C GLN A 169 -19.59 9.23 -6.88
N ARG A 170 -20.62 8.49 -6.45
CA ARG A 170 -21.23 8.71 -5.13
C ARG A 170 -20.68 7.67 -4.17
N TYR A 171 -20.12 8.15 -3.06
CA TYR A 171 -19.65 7.31 -1.97
C TYR A 171 -20.39 7.71 -0.69
N GLY A 172 -21.25 6.82 -0.18
CA GLY A 172 -21.98 7.06 1.08
C GLY A 172 -22.76 8.39 1.10
N GLY A 173 -23.36 8.79 -0.03
CA GLY A 173 -24.10 10.06 -0.16
C GLY A 173 -23.27 11.29 -0.56
N THR A 174 -21.93 11.19 -0.57
CA THR A 174 -21.04 12.30 -0.99
C THR A 174 -20.71 12.16 -2.47
N ALA A 175 -20.99 13.19 -3.27
CA ALA A 175 -20.63 13.25 -4.68
C ALA A 175 -19.17 13.70 -4.83
N VAL A 176 -18.32 12.84 -5.39
CA VAL A 176 -16.96 13.19 -5.80
C VAL A 176 -16.94 13.25 -7.32
N VAL A 177 -16.48 14.39 -7.85
CA VAL A 177 -16.26 14.55 -9.28
C VAL A 177 -14.89 13.97 -9.59
N GLU A 178 -14.86 12.86 -10.32
CA GLU A 178 -13.63 12.19 -10.71
C GLU A 178 -13.48 12.24 -12.23
N ASP A 179 -12.25 12.49 -12.70
CA ASP A 179 -11.96 12.55 -14.13
C ASP A 179 -12.11 11.14 -14.74
N LEU A 180 -13.15 10.96 -15.56
CA LEU A 180 -13.42 9.68 -16.23
C LEU A 180 -12.22 9.16 -17.01
N THR A 181 -11.39 10.05 -17.53
CA THR A 181 -10.18 9.71 -18.29
C THR A 181 -9.23 8.82 -17.48
N HIS A 182 -8.98 9.15 -16.21
CA HIS A 182 -8.06 8.38 -15.38
C HIS A 182 -8.62 7.01 -15.01
N THR A 183 -9.90 6.94 -14.65
CA THR A 183 -10.57 5.69 -14.30
C THR A 183 -10.75 4.77 -15.50
N THR A 184 -11.14 5.30 -16.67
CA THR A 184 -11.27 4.51 -17.91
C THR A 184 -9.92 3.96 -18.37
N LEU A 185 -8.87 4.77 -18.31
CA LEU A 185 -7.51 4.33 -18.60
C LEU A 185 -7.05 3.22 -17.65
N GLN A 186 -7.25 3.40 -16.34
CA GLN A 186 -6.87 2.42 -15.34
C GLN A 186 -7.60 1.08 -15.55
N ASN A 187 -8.89 1.13 -15.87
CA ASN A 187 -9.69 -0.05 -16.18
C ASN A 187 -9.23 -0.74 -17.48
N ALA A 188 -8.82 0.02 -18.49
CA ALA A 188 -8.24 -0.53 -19.71
C ALA A 188 -6.91 -1.24 -19.44
N VAL A 189 -6.02 -0.62 -18.64
CA VAL A 189 -4.75 -1.22 -18.19
C VAL A 189 -4.99 -2.52 -17.43
N ASP A 190 -5.98 -2.54 -16.53
CA ASP A 190 -6.32 -3.75 -15.78
C ASP A 190 -6.91 -4.85 -16.67
N ARG A 191 -7.69 -4.51 -17.69
CA ARG A 191 -8.22 -5.48 -18.67
C ARG A 191 -7.10 -6.14 -19.45
N ILE A 192 -6.10 -5.37 -19.88
CA ILE A 192 -4.91 -5.90 -20.56
C ILE A 192 -4.14 -6.83 -19.62
N ARG A 193 -3.87 -6.38 -18.37
CA ARG A 193 -3.18 -7.20 -17.36
C ARG A 193 -3.95 -8.46 -16.97
N ALA A 194 -5.28 -8.46 -17.04
CA ALA A 194 -6.10 -9.64 -16.80
C ALA A 194 -5.97 -10.68 -17.92
N ARG A 195 -5.88 -10.23 -19.18
CA ARG A 195 -5.79 -11.11 -20.36
C ARG A 195 -4.36 -11.61 -20.63
N TYR A 196 -3.37 -10.75 -20.46
CA TYR A 196 -1.98 -11.00 -20.87
C TYR A 196 -1.00 -11.12 -19.70
N GLY A 197 -1.49 -11.04 -18.46
CA GLY A 197 -0.69 -11.16 -17.25
C GLY A 197 -0.09 -9.84 -16.75
N ALA A 198 0.44 -9.86 -15.53
CA ALA A 198 0.91 -8.66 -14.84
C ALA A 198 2.13 -8.00 -15.51
N ALA A 199 2.95 -8.77 -16.25
CA ALA A 199 4.13 -8.27 -16.95
C ALA A 199 3.84 -7.63 -18.32
N ALA A 200 2.58 -7.70 -18.80
CA ALA A 200 2.21 -7.21 -20.13
C ALA A 200 2.38 -5.69 -20.31
N LEU A 201 2.32 -4.93 -19.22
CA LEU A 201 2.53 -3.48 -19.22
C LEU A 201 3.49 -3.09 -18.10
N LYS A 202 4.68 -2.61 -18.46
CA LYS A 202 5.61 -1.96 -17.53
C LYS A 202 5.29 -0.47 -17.51
N GLY A 203 4.92 0.06 -16.34
CA GLY A 203 4.74 1.50 -16.16
C GLY A 203 6.09 2.21 -16.26
N GLY A 204 6.22 3.15 -17.19
CA GLY A 204 7.37 4.06 -17.24
C GLY A 204 7.34 5.07 -16.09
N PRO A 205 8.44 5.81 -15.86
CA PRO A 205 8.41 6.96 -14.96
C PRO A 205 7.33 7.94 -15.45
N LEU A 206 6.49 8.45 -14.54
CA LEU A 206 5.55 9.52 -14.88
C LEU A 206 6.38 10.73 -15.33
N ALA A 207 6.40 11.00 -16.63
CA ALA A 207 6.74 12.34 -17.10
C ALA A 207 5.72 13.28 -16.44
N SER A 208 6.22 14.26 -15.68
CA SER A 208 5.37 15.26 -15.06
C SER A 208 4.51 15.88 -16.15
N HIS A 209 3.20 15.75 -16.00
CA HIS A 209 2.23 16.42 -16.84
C HIS A 209 2.52 17.92 -16.72
N ARG A 210 3.11 18.52 -17.77
CA ARG A 210 3.12 19.97 -17.92
C ARG A 210 1.66 20.35 -18.08
N GLN A 211 1.11 21.00 -17.05
CA GLN A 211 -0.16 21.68 -17.16
C GLN A 211 -0.11 22.56 -18.41
N PRO A 212 -1.02 22.43 -19.40
CA PRO A 212 -1.12 23.40 -20.46
C PRO A 212 -1.38 24.77 -19.80
N PRO A 213 -0.74 25.85 -20.27
CA PRO A 213 -0.92 27.17 -19.68
C PRO A 213 -2.42 27.51 -19.70
N THR A 214 -2.94 27.89 -18.53
CA THR A 214 -4.31 28.36 -18.36
C THR A 214 -4.50 29.57 -19.26
N ALA A 215 -5.38 29.47 -20.24
CA ALA A 215 -5.73 30.59 -21.13
C ALA A 215 -6.50 31.66 -20.33
N GLN A 216 -5.76 32.54 -19.67
CA GLN A 216 -6.16 33.89 -19.32
C GLN A 216 -4.96 34.79 -19.64
N GLU A 217 -4.71 34.99 -20.94
CA GLU A 217 -3.83 36.04 -21.41
C GLU A 217 -4.67 37.15 -22.05
N ASP A 218 -4.52 38.33 -21.46
CA ASP A 218 -5.06 39.62 -21.85
C ASP A 218 -4.61 39.96 -23.29
N PRO A 219 -5.50 40.30 -24.24
CA PRO A 219 -5.14 40.47 -25.66
C PRO A 219 -4.31 41.74 -25.98
N THR A 220 -3.75 42.43 -24.98
CA THR A 220 -3.05 43.72 -25.17
C THR A 220 -1.59 43.73 -24.70
N ALA A 221 -1.02 42.59 -24.28
CA ALA A 221 0.37 42.55 -23.84
C ALA A 221 1.34 42.33 -25.02
N LEU A 222 2.09 43.38 -25.39
CA LEU A 222 3.22 43.28 -26.34
C LEU A 222 4.32 42.36 -25.76
N PRO A 223 4.92 41.47 -26.57
CA PRO A 223 5.97 40.57 -26.10
C PRO A 223 7.25 41.35 -25.74
N PRO A 224 7.97 40.99 -24.66
CA PRO A 224 9.21 41.66 -24.30
C PRO A 224 10.28 41.41 -25.36
N TYR A 225 10.83 42.51 -25.86
CA TYR A 225 11.97 42.58 -26.78
C TYR A 225 13.16 41.75 -26.27
N ARG A 226 13.48 40.64 -26.95
CA ARG A 226 14.70 39.86 -26.69
C ARG A 226 15.90 40.63 -27.22
N ARG A 227 16.81 41.04 -26.33
CA ARG A 227 18.17 41.43 -26.72
C ARG A 227 18.96 40.18 -27.07
N ASN A 228 19.48 40.16 -28.28
CA ASN A 228 20.43 39.15 -28.76
C ASN A 228 21.77 39.35 -28.03
N ALA A 229 22.18 38.37 -27.23
CA ALA A 229 23.55 38.25 -26.75
C ALA A 229 24.25 37.16 -27.56
N SER A 230 25.40 37.54 -28.09
CA SER A 230 26.20 36.86 -29.10
C SER A 230 26.80 35.52 -28.66
N LEU A 231 27.02 34.68 -29.67
CA LEU A 231 27.77 33.43 -29.63
C LEU A 231 29.16 33.61 -29.01
N HIS A 232 29.50 32.77 -28.05
CA HIS A 232 30.87 32.26 -27.91
C HIS A 232 30.82 30.73 -27.85
N GLN A 233 31.44 30.13 -28.86
CA GLN A 233 31.74 28.71 -28.94
C GLN A 233 32.82 28.40 -27.91
N THR A 234 32.62 27.35 -27.12
CA THR A 234 33.72 26.72 -26.39
C THR A 234 33.56 25.21 -26.49
N THR A 235 34.28 24.66 -27.46
CA THR A 235 34.66 23.27 -27.55
C THR A 235 35.40 22.86 -26.28
N THR A 236 34.96 21.82 -25.59
CA THR A 236 35.84 21.06 -24.70
C THR A 236 35.54 19.57 -24.82
N ILE A 237 36.62 18.89 -25.14
CA ILE A 237 36.80 17.51 -25.56
C ILE A 237 36.61 16.54 -24.39
N LEU A 238 35.90 15.44 -24.64
CA LEU A 238 35.89 14.23 -23.79
C LEU A 238 37.22 13.48 -23.94
N PRO A 239 37.83 12.95 -22.87
CA PRO A 239 38.72 11.80 -23.01
C PRO A 239 37.94 10.49 -22.78
N ASN A 240 38.10 9.63 -23.78
CA ASN A 240 37.84 8.19 -23.78
C ASN A 240 39.01 7.44 -23.09
N VAL A 241 38.89 6.11 -22.95
CA VAL A 241 39.94 5.09 -22.59
C VAL A 241 40.02 4.78 -21.08
N ALA A 242 40.07 3.54 -20.58
CA ALA A 242 39.86 2.18 -21.10
C ALA A 242 39.66 1.19 -19.92
N LEU A 243 39.01 0.06 -20.20
CA LEU A 243 39.04 -1.16 -19.39
C LEU A 243 40.38 -1.90 -19.59
N PRO A 244 40.87 -2.64 -18.58
CA PRO A 244 41.63 -3.84 -18.83
C PRO A 244 40.95 -5.11 -18.30
N SER A 245 41.33 -6.18 -18.99
CA SER A 245 40.83 -7.53 -19.01
C SER A 245 41.23 -8.41 -17.81
N MET A 246 40.44 -9.47 -17.66
CA MET A 246 40.70 -10.78 -17.06
C MET A 246 42.15 -11.15 -16.72
N THR A 247 42.33 -11.71 -15.51
CA THR A 247 43.29 -12.79 -15.25
C THR A 247 42.68 -13.80 -14.27
N ARG A 248 42.71 -15.09 -14.66
CA ARG A 248 42.44 -16.28 -13.83
C ARG A 248 43.70 -16.70 -13.04
N CYS A 249 43.54 -17.75 -12.22
CA CYS A 249 44.51 -18.52 -11.41
C CYS A 249 44.55 -18.09 -9.94
N ALA A 250 44.58 -18.98 -8.93
CA ALA A 250 44.55 -20.43 -8.88
C ALA A 250 44.15 -20.88 -7.46
N SER A 251 43.73 -22.13 -7.37
CA SER A 251 43.66 -22.98 -6.18
C SER A 251 44.97 -23.05 -5.37
N ALA A 252 44.88 -23.18 -4.05
CA ALA A 252 45.62 -24.17 -3.25
C ALA A 252 45.10 -24.18 -1.78
N SER A 253 44.79 -25.40 -1.33
CA SER A 253 44.81 -26.01 0.02
C SER A 253 44.44 -25.20 1.25
#